data_AF-A0A929IJX5-F1
#
_entry.id   AF-A0A929IJX5-F1
#
_cell.length_a   1.000
_cell.length_b   1.000
_cell.length_c   1.000
_cell.angle_alpha   90.00
_cell.angle_beta   90.00
_cell.angle_gamma   90.00
#
_symmetry.space_group_name_H-M   'P 1'
#
loop_
_entity.id
_entity.type
_entity.pdbx_description
1 polymer ?
#
loop_
_entity_poly.entity_id
_entity_poly.type
_entity_poly.pdbx_seq_one_letter_code
_entity_poly.pdbx_strand_id
1 'polypeptide(L)'
;TLPAQTRAVKLARRAARVGFDWPDRLPVLAKLDEEIGELRREIEDGAEPARLEDELGDVLFSVANLARHLDIDPEAALRRTNAKFEHRFRHVEKRLRETGHALEDASLEEMDRFWEEAKAAPSPTPVPAK
;
A
#
# COMPACT_ATOMS: atom_id res chain seq x y z
N THR A 1 -21.75 -0.79 2.06
CA THR A 1 -20.73 -0.60 3.10
C THR A 1 -19.61 0.26 2.55
N LEU A 2 -19.01 1.15 3.34
CA LEU A 2 -17.85 1.94 2.86
C LEU A 2 -16.61 1.05 2.74
N PRO A 3 -15.71 1.33 1.78
CA PRO A 3 -14.37 0.76 1.78
C PRO A 3 -13.63 1.02 3.10
N ALA A 4 -12.76 0.08 3.51
CA ALA A 4 -12.12 0.10 4.82
C ALA A 4 -11.26 1.36 5.05
N GLN A 5 -10.48 1.79 4.04
CA GLN A 5 -9.62 2.96 4.20
C GLN A 5 -10.44 4.26 4.25
N THR A 6 -11.53 4.33 3.48
CA THR A 6 -12.50 5.44 3.59
C THR A 6 -13.13 5.50 4.98
N ARG A 7 -13.45 4.34 5.57
CA ARG A 7 -14.01 4.28 6.93
C ARG A 7 -12.99 4.73 7.97
N ALA A 8 -11.73 4.30 7.87
CA ALA A 8 -10.65 4.72 8.76
C ALA A 8 -10.46 6.25 8.74
N VAL A 9 -10.38 6.87 7.56
CA VAL A 9 -10.30 8.33 7.43
C VAL A 9 -11.48 9.04 8.10
N LYS A 10 -12.71 8.52 7.94
CA LYS A 10 -13.90 9.11 8.58
C LYS A 10 -13.86 9.00 10.10
N LEU A 11 -13.38 7.88 10.65
CA LEU A 11 -13.20 7.69 12.09
C LEU A 11 -12.16 8.68 12.64
N ALA A 12 -11.00 8.78 11.99
CA ALA A 12 -9.95 9.72 12.37
C ALA A 12 -10.44 11.17 12.33
N ARG A 13 -11.17 11.58 11.27
CA ARG A 13 -11.81 12.90 11.19
C ARG A 13 -12.81 13.16 12.32
N ARG A 14 -13.54 12.13 12.76
CA ARG A 14 -14.49 12.26 13.87
C ARG A 14 -13.78 12.44 15.20
N ALA A 15 -12.69 11.72 15.44
CA ALA A 15 -11.85 11.88 16.62
C ALA A 15 -11.20 13.28 16.65
N ALA A 16 -10.74 13.77 15.50
CA ALA A 16 -10.15 15.10 15.39
C ALA A 16 -11.12 16.24 15.80
N ARG A 17 -12.42 16.08 15.51
CA ARG A 17 -13.45 17.08 15.89
C ARG A 17 -13.59 17.29 17.39
N VAL A 18 -13.18 16.33 18.21
CA VAL A 18 -13.19 16.43 19.68
C VAL A 18 -11.80 16.73 20.25
N GLY A 19 -10.84 17.11 19.41
CA GLY A 19 -9.48 17.46 19.81
C GLY A 19 -8.52 16.28 19.89
N PHE A 20 -8.95 15.07 19.51
CA PHE A 20 -8.07 13.90 19.43
C PHE A 20 -7.43 13.84 18.03
N ASP A 21 -6.49 14.75 17.79
CA ASP A 21 -5.71 14.82 16.55
C ASP A 21 -4.26 15.23 16.83
N TRP A 22 -3.39 14.90 15.88
CA TRP A 22 -2.01 15.35 15.84
C TRP A 22 -1.94 16.75 15.25
N PRO A 23 -1.03 17.62 15.73
CA PRO A 23 -0.95 19.00 15.27
C PRO A 23 -0.31 19.15 13.89
N ASP A 24 0.45 18.16 13.42
CA ASP A 24 1.18 18.19 12.14
C ASP A 24 1.38 16.75 11.59
N ARG A 25 1.82 16.63 10.34
CA ARG A 25 2.04 15.39 9.59
C ARG A 25 3.22 14.56 10.10
N LEU A 26 4.28 15.18 10.62
CA LEU A 26 5.47 14.47 11.09
C LEU A 26 5.19 13.59 12.32
N PRO A 27 4.43 14.04 13.34
CA PRO A 27 3.97 13.17 14.41
C PRO A 27 3.16 11.95 13.94
N VAL A 28 2.36 12.09 12.88
CA VAL A 28 1.57 10.98 12.33
C VAL A 28 2.46 9.97 11.62
N LEU A 29 3.49 10.45 10.91
CA LEU A 29 4.52 9.58 10.33
C LEU A 29 5.29 8.83 11.41
N ALA A 30 5.66 9.50 12.50
CA ALA A 30 6.31 8.85 13.64
C ALA A 30 5.43 7.75 14.27
N LYS A 31 4.11 7.97 14.37
CA LYS A 31 3.18 6.93 14.83
C LYS A 31 3.09 5.75 13.85
N LEU A 32 3.16 5.99 12.54
CA LEU A 32 3.26 4.90 11.57
C LEU A 32 4.54 4.09 11.75
N ASP A 33 5.68 4.73 12.02
CA ASP A 33 6.94 4.04 12.31
C ASP A 33 6.84 3.20 13.61
N GLU A 34 6.12 3.68 14.61
CA GLU A 34 5.81 2.95 15.85
C GLU A 34 5.01 1.67 15.57
N GLU A 35 3.90 1.74 14.83
CA GLU A 35 3.07 0.55 14.52
C GLU A 35 3.84 -0.46 13.65
N ILE A 36 4.69 0.02 12.73
CA ILE A 36 5.58 -0.86 11.97
C ILE A 36 6.56 -1.58 12.91
N GLY A 37 7.03 -0.88 13.95
CA GLY A 37 7.87 -1.46 14.98
C GLY A 37 7.14 -2.53 15.81
N GLU A 38 5.86 -2.32 16.12
CA GLU A 38 5.00 -3.30 16.82
C GLU A 38 4.76 -4.55 15.97
N LEU A 39 4.32 -4.37 14.72
CA LEU A 39 4.13 -5.48 13.78
C LEU A 39 5.43 -6.27 13.56
N ARG A 40 6.58 -5.59 13.45
CA ARG A 40 7.88 -6.27 13.33
C ARG A 40 8.16 -7.18 14.52
N ARG A 41 7.92 -6.70 15.75
CA ARG A 41 8.15 -7.50 16.97
C ARG A 41 7.29 -8.74 16.98
N GLU A 42 5.99 -8.62 16.70
CA GLU A 42 5.09 -9.78 16.66
C GLU A 42 5.50 -10.80 15.58
N ILE A 43 6.02 -10.35 14.43
CA ILE A 43 6.58 -11.25 13.40
C ILE A 43 7.83 -11.97 13.92
N GLU A 44 8.77 -11.24 14.53
CA GLU A 44 10.03 -11.78 15.05
C GLU A 44 9.80 -12.78 16.20
N ASP A 45 8.80 -12.51 17.03
CA ASP A 45 8.41 -13.37 18.16
C ASP A 45 7.57 -14.59 17.73
N GLY A 46 7.20 -14.69 16.45
CA GLY A 46 6.40 -15.79 15.91
C GLY A 46 4.97 -15.80 16.45
N ALA A 47 4.37 -14.62 16.61
CA ALA A 47 3.04 -14.46 17.17
C ALA A 47 1.95 -15.19 16.37
N GLU A 48 0.88 -15.54 17.07
CA GLU A 48 -0.28 -16.19 16.47
C GLU A 48 -0.97 -15.26 15.44
N PRO A 49 -1.63 -15.80 14.41
CA PRO A 49 -2.21 -15.01 13.31
C PRO A 49 -3.13 -13.85 13.74
N ALA A 50 -3.87 -14.02 14.84
CA ALA A 50 -4.74 -12.97 15.36
C ALA A 50 -3.97 -11.72 15.82
N ARG A 51 -2.81 -11.90 16.46
CA ARG A 51 -1.96 -10.78 16.89
C ARG A 51 -1.34 -10.06 15.70
N LEU A 52 -0.91 -10.82 14.68
CA LEU A 52 -0.41 -10.25 13.43
C LEU A 52 -1.49 -9.45 12.69
N GLU A 53 -2.74 -9.93 12.71
CA GLU A 53 -3.88 -9.22 12.11
C GLU A 53 -4.17 -7.90 12.83
N ASP A 54 -4.14 -7.89 14.17
CA ASP A 54 -4.33 -6.68 14.98
C ASP A 54 -3.29 -5.61 14.63
N GLU A 55 -1.99 -5.93 14.70
CA GLU A 55 -0.92 -4.95 14.44
C GLU A 55 -0.88 -4.51 12.97
N LEU A 56 -1.18 -5.42 12.03
CA LEU A 56 -1.32 -5.04 10.62
C LEU A 56 -2.49 -4.07 10.42
N GLY A 57 -3.58 -4.26 11.17
CA GLY A 57 -4.71 -3.35 11.21
C GLY A 57 -4.31 -1.94 11.66
N ASP A 58 -3.50 -1.84 12.70
CA ASP A 58 -3.01 -0.56 13.24
C ASP A 58 -2.07 0.16 12.26
N VAL A 59 -1.18 -0.59 11.58
CA VAL A 59 -0.38 -0.04 10.47
C VAL A 59 -1.28 0.53 9.37
N LEU A 60 -2.30 -0.22 8.92
CA LEU A 60 -3.21 0.23 7.88
C LEU A 60 -4.03 1.46 8.30
N PHE A 61 -4.46 1.52 9.57
CA PHE A 61 -5.16 2.67 10.12
C PHE A 61 -4.26 3.91 10.19
N SER A 62 -3.01 3.73 10.62
CA SER A 62 -1.99 4.80 10.66
C SER A 62 -1.67 5.34 9.26
N VAL A 63 -1.61 4.48 8.24
CA VAL A 63 -1.50 4.90 6.83
C VAL A 63 -2.71 5.74 6.40
N ALA A 64 -3.94 5.35 6.74
CA ALA A 64 -5.13 6.14 6.42
C ALA A 64 -5.11 7.51 7.12
N ASN A 65 -4.63 7.55 8.36
CA ASN A 65 -4.50 8.78 9.12
C ASN A 65 -3.43 9.71 8.54
N LEU A 66 -2.30 9.16 8.09
CA LEU A 66 -1.27 9.91 7.36
C LEU A 66 -1.82 10.46 6.04
N ALA A 67 -2.54 9.64 5.27
CA ALA A 67 -3.17 10.07 4.03
C ALA A 67 -4.13 11.25 4.26
N ARG A 68 -4.93 11.19 5.33
CA ARG A 68 -5.81 12.30 5.75
C ARG A 68 -5.02 13.58 6.03
N HIS A 69 -3.90 13.50 6.75
CA HIS A 69 -3.03 14.65 7.06
C HIS A 69 -2.31 15.22 5.83
N LEU A 70 -2.10 14.40 4.81
CA LEU A 70 -1.55 14.81 3.51
C LEU A 70 -2.62 15.29 2.50
N ASP A 71 -3.89 15.31 2.90
CA ASP A 71 -5.06 15.57 2.03
C ASP A 71 -5.12 14.63 0.80
N ILE A 72 -4.79 13.36 1.02
CA ILE A 72 -4.82 12.30 0.01
C ILE A 72 -6.00 11.36 0.31
N ASP A 73 -6.77 11.00 -0.71
CA ASP A 73 -7.69 9.85 -0.65
C ASP A 73 -6.88 8.54 -0.72
N PRO A 74 -6.79 7.76 0.37
CA PRO A 74 -6.00 6.53 0.39
C PRO A 74 -6.55 5.46 -0.58
N GLU A 75 -7.86 5.42 -0.81
CA GLU A 75 -8.45 4.48 -1.77
C GLU A 75 -8.05 4.83 -3.20
N ALA A 76 -8.11 6.10 -3.56
CA ALA A 76 -7.65 6.56 -4.87
C ALA A 76 -6.14 6.35 -5.06
N ALA A 77 -5.34 6.58 -4.02
CA ALA A 77 -3.90 6.34 -4.04
C ALA A 77 -3.58 4.85 -4.27
N LEU A 78 -4.24 3.95 -3.52
CA LEU A 78 -4.04 2.51 -3.66
C LEU A 78 -4.50 2.00 -5.03
N ARG A 79 -5.66 2.45 -5.54
CA ARG A 79 -6.13 2.10 -6.89
C ARG A 79 -5.10 2.48 -7.96
N ARG A 80 -4.47 3.65 -7.86
CA ARG A 80 -3.40 4.06 -8.79
C ARG A 80 -2.17 3.16 -8.67
N THR A 81 -1.79 2.77 -7.46
CA THR A 81 -0.67 1.85 -7.24
C THR A 81 -0.95 0.47 -7.82
N ASN A 82 -2.16 -0.07 -7.62
CA ASN A 82 -2.58 -1.35 -8.18
C ASN A 82 -2.56 -1.33 -9.72
N ALA A 83 -3.09 -0.27 -10.34
CA ALA A 83 -3.05 -0.13 -11.80
C ALA A 83 -1.61 -0.11 -12.36
N LYS A 84 -0.67 0.55 -11.67
CA LYS A 84 0.76 0.51 -12.03
C LYS A 84 1.34 -0.89 -11.90
N PHE A 85 1.00 -1.60 -10.82
CA PHE A 85 1.45 -2.98 -10.61
C PHE A 85 0.93 -3.89 -11.73
N GLU A 86 -0.37 -3.86 -12.03
CA GLU A 86 -0.98 -4.65 -13.10
C GLU A 86 -0.34 -4.36 -14.46
N HIS A 87 -0.10 -3.09 -14.77
CA HIS A 87 0.55 -2.70 -16.02
C HIS A 87 1.95 -3.30 -16.15
N ARG A 88 2.76 -3.20 -15.09
CA ARG A 88 4.12 -3.72 -15.06
C ARG A 88 4.14 -5.25 -15.10
N PHE A 89 3.25 -5.89 -14.37
CA PHE A 89 3.18 -7.35 -14.34
C PHE A 89 2.76 -7.92 -15.70
N ARG A 90 1.79 -7.31 -16.38
CA ARG A 90 1.42 -7.69 -17.76
C ARG A 90 2.59 -7.55 -18.74
N HIS A 91 3.47 -6.58 -18.53
CA HIS A 91 4.69 -6.46 -19.32
C HIS A 91 5.64 -7.64 -19.03
N VAL A 92 5.88 -7.99 -17.76
CA VAL A 92 6.67 -9.18 -17.38
C VAL A 92 6.13 -10.44 -18.05
N GLU A 93 4.82 -10.69 -17.96
CA GLU A 93 4.18 -11.84 -18.60
C GLU A 93 4.37 -11.85 -20.12
N LYS A 94 4.25 -10.68 -20.77
CA LYS A 94 4.46 -10.55 -22.21
C LYS A 94 5.90 -10.91 -22.59
N ARG A 95 6.87 -10.37 -21.87
CA ARG A 95 8.30 -10.60 -22.13
C ARG A 95 8.69 -12.06 -21.92
N LEU A 96 8.18 -12.70 -20.88
CA LEU A 96 8.42 -14.13 -20.64
C LEU A 96 7.90 -15.00 -21.78
N ARG A 97 6.65 -14.76 -22.22
CA ARG A 97 6.08 -15.45 -23.39
C ARG A 97 6.89 -15.26 -24.66
N GLU A 98 7.39 -14.05 -24.91
CA GLU A 98 8.25 -13.76 -26.08
C GLU A 98 9.59 -14.51 -26.03
N THR A 99 10.10 -14.80 -24.84
CA THR A 99 11.32 -15.60 -24.63
C THR A 99 11.07 -17.11 -24.55
N GLY A 100 9.82 -17.56 -24.69
CA GLY A 100 9.45 -18.98 -24.62
C GLY A 100 9.39 -19.57 -23.22
N HIS A 101 9.39 -18.74 -22.18
CA HIS A 101 9.26 -19.18 -20.79
C HIS A 101 7.82 -19.00 -20.28
N ALA A 102 7.35 -19.99 -19.51
CA ALA A 102 6.13 -19.86 -18.72
C ALA A 102 6.42 -19.01 -17.47
N LEU A 103 5.38 -18.41 -16.88
CA LEU A 103 5.54 -17.55 -15.70
C LEU A 103 5.97 -18.39 -14.48
N GLU A 104 5.45 -19.60 -14.39
CA GLU A 104 5.69 -20.56 -13.31
C GLU A 104 7.12 -21.09 -13.29
N ASP A 105 7.78 -21.08 -14.46
CA ASP A 105 9.15 -21.58 -14.66
C ASP A 105 10.20 -20.45 -14.64
N ALA A 106 9.76 -19.19 -14.59
CA ALA A 106 10.64 -18.04 -14.65
C ALA A 106 11.33 -17.78 -13.31
N SER A 107 12.62 -17.45 -13.35
CA SER A 107 13.33 -17.02 -12.15
C SER A 107 12.88 -15.63 -11.70
N LEU A 108 13.01 -15.34 -10.40
CA LEU A 108 12.75 -13.99 -9.86
C LEU A 108 13.67 -12.94 -10.51
N GLU A 109 14.91 -13.32 -10.85
CA GLU A 109 15.88 -12.47 -11.54
C GLU A 109 15.40 -12.09 -12.95
N GLU A 110 14.82 -13.03 -13.69
CA GLU A 110 14.22 -12.75 -15.00
C GLU A 110 12.98 -11.87 -14.88
N MET A 111 12.11 -12.14 -13.91
CA MET A 111 10.92 -11.32 -13.64
C MET A 111 11.33 -9.89 -13.27
N ASP A 112 12.32 -9.71 -12.40
CA ASP A 112 12.81 -8.41 -11.96
C ASP A 112 13.44 -7.61 -13.11
N ARG A 113 14.20 -8.28 -13.99
CA ARG A 113 14.74 -7.64 -15.20
C ARG A 113 13.63 -7.05 -16.08
N PHE A 114 12.57 -7.82 -16.35
CA PHE A 114 11.44 -7.32 -17.15
C PHE A 114 10.58 -6.30 -16.38
N TRP A 115 10.56 -6.38 -15.05
CA TRP A 115 9.90 -5.40 -14.20
C TRP A 115 10.59 -4.04 -14.27
N GLU A 116 11.92 -4.01 -14.22
CA GLU A 116 12.70 -2.78 -14.39
C GLU A 116 12.57 -2.18 -15.80
N GLU A 117 12.45 -3.02 -16.83
CA GLU A 117 12.08 -2.55 -18.18
C GLU A 117 10.72 -1.85 -18.19
N ALA A 118 9.71 -2.45 -17.54
CA ALA A 118 8.38 -1.86 -17.46
C ALA A 118 8.35 -0.54 -16.67
N LYS A 119 9.29 -0.32 -15.74
CA LYS A 119 9.44 0.96 -15.02
C LYS A 119 10.00 2.08 -15.88
N ALA A 120 10.79 1.76 -16.90
CA ALA A 120 11.35 2.75 -17.83
C ALA A 120 10.30 3.27 -18.84
N ALA A 121 9.21 2.53 -19.04
CA ALA A 121 8.07 2.98 -19.84
C ALA A 121 7.23 4.03 -19.08
N PRO A 122 6.66 5.03 -19.78
CA PRO A 122 5.76 5.98 -19.15
C PRO A 122 4.56 5.24 -18.53
N SER A 123 4.33 5.47 -17.23
CA SER A 123 3.17 4.89 -16.54
C SER A 123 1.87 5.43 -17.18
N PRO A 124 0.81 4.62 -17.31
CA PRO A 124 -0.46 5.07 -17.86
C PRO A 124 -0.96 6.31 -17.09
N THR A 125 -1.26 7.38 -17.81
CA THR A 125 -1.80 8.61 -17.24
C THR A 125 -3.14 8.30 -16.57
N PRO A 126 -3.37 8.69 -15.31
CA PRO A 126 -4.63 8.41 -14.65
C PRO A 126 -5.77 9.10 -15.39
N VAL A 127 -6.83 8.35 -15.71
CA VAL A 127 -8.11 8.92 -16.09
C VAL A 127 -8.69 9.60 -14.85
N PRO A 128 -9.06 10.89 -14.89
CA PRO A 128 -9.68 11.54 -13.75
C PRO A 128 -10.97 10.79 -13.38
N ALA A 129 -11.13 10.52 -12.08
CA ALA A 129 -12.37 9.95 -11.57
C ALA A 129 -13.52 10.92 -11.87
N LYS A 130 -14.57 10.43 -12.53
CA LYS A 130 -15.86 11.13 -12.65
C LYS A 130 -16.59 11.11 -11.31
#